data_AF-A0A2T0UF47-F1
#
_entry.id   AF-A0A2T0UF47-F1
#
_cell.length_a   1.000
_cell.length_b   1.000
_cell.length_c   1.000
_cell.angle_alpha   90.00
_cell.angle_beta   90.00
_cell.angle_gamma   90.00
#
_symmetry.space_group_name_H-M   'P 1'
#
loop_
_entity.id
_entity.type
_entity.pdbx_description
1 polymer ?
#
loop_
_entity_poly.entity_id
_entity_poly.type
_entity_poly.pdbx_seq_one_letter_code
_entity_poly.pdbx_strand_id
1 'polypeptide(L)'
;MEEEGPLLREVYPDLVAELERLLEDEGERSLSILAHDLRIVAECGCGEPHCQSIRTAPHPPGEPYGPGHRNVLLDPDEGMLVLDVLNERIVYVEILFRPPMARRDVTRPQ
;
A
#
# COMPACT_ATOMS: atom_id res chain seq x y z
N MET A 1 -11.79 -10.75 14.18
CA MET A 1 -12.45 -10.09 13.03
C MET A 1 -11.48 -9.05 12.54
N GLU A 2 -10.68 -9.36 11.52
CA GLU A 2 -9.61 -8.49 11.00
C GLU A 2 -9.66 -8.41 9.46
N GLU A 3 -10.87 -8.46 8.88
CA GLU A 3 -11.08 -8.55 7.43
C GLU A 3 -12.24 -7.65 6.92
N GLU A 4 -12.26 -6.36 7.25
CA GLU A 4 -13.42 -5.50 6.86
C GLU A 4 -13.12 -4.49 5.73
N GLY A 5 -11.86 -4.23 5.39
CA GLY A 5 -11.48 -3.33 4.30
C GLY A 5 -11.69 -3.89 2.89
N PRO A 6 -11.93 -3.05 1.86
CA PRO A 6 -11.87 -3.47 0.46
C PRO A 6 -10.45 -3.90 0.08
N LEU A 7 -10.35 -4.77 -0.93
CA LEU A 7 -9.04 -5.12 -1.46
C LEU A 7 -8.47 -3.93 -2.23
N LEU A 8 -7.15 -3.75 -2.14
CA LEU A 8 -6.45 -2.69 -2.84
C LEU A 8 -6.67 -2.81 -4.36
N ARG A 9 -6.68 -4.04 -4.90
CA ARG A 9 -6.95 -4.30 -6.33
C ARG A 9 -8.38 -3.97 -6.77
N GLU A 10 -9.34 -3.96 -5.86
CA GLU A 10 -10.72 -3.56 -6.18
C GLU A 10 -10.83 -2.04 -6.31
N VAL A 11 -10.11 -1.30 -5.47
CA VAL A 11 -10.17 0.17 -5.37
C VAL A 11 -9.17 0.85 -6.31
N TYR A 12 -7.94 0.35 -6.36
CA TYR A 12 -6.79 0.88 -7.10
C TYR A 12 -6.11 -0.24 -7.91
N PRO A 13 -6.77 -0.78 -8.95
CA PRO A 13 -6.26 -1.89 -9.75
C PRO A 13 -4.92 -1.57 -10.42
N ASP A 14 -4.76 -0.35 -10.93
CA ASP A 14 -3.55 0.07 -11.65
C ASP A 14 -2.35 0.17 -10.70
N LEU A 15 -2.59 0.63 -9.45
CA LEU A 15 -1.57 0.63 -8.40
C LEU A 15 -1.12 -0.78 -8.05
N VAL A 16 -2.04 -1.75 -7.96
CA VAL A 16 -1.65 -3.14 -7.65
C VAL A 16 -0.83 -3.75 -8.79
N ALA A 17 -1.21 -3.52 -10.04
CA ALA A 17 -0.43 -3.99 -11.18
C ALA A 17 0.98 -3.36 -11.21
N GLU A 18 1.08 -2.07 -10.88
CA GLU A 18 2.35 -1.37 -10.73
C GLU A 18 3.20 -1.94 -9.59
N LEU A 19 2.60 -2.18 -8.42
CA LEU A 19 3.27 -2.78 -7.26
C LEU A 19 3.81 -4.17 -7.56
N GLU A 20 3.01 -5.05 -8.18
CA GLU A 20 3.42 -6.39 -8.55
C GLU A 20 4.65 -6.35 -9.46
N ARG A 21 4.58 -5.56 -10.54
CA ARG A 21 5.71 -5.41 -11.48
C ARG A 21 6.96 -4.89 -10.78
N LEU A 22 6.85 -3.79 -10.03
CA LEU A 22 8.00 -3.16 -9.38
C LEU A 22 8.62 -4.05 -8.30
N LEU A 23 7.80 -4.82 -7.58
CA LEU A 23 8.31 -5.78 -6.59
C LEU A 23 9.04 -6.95 -7.26
N GLU A 24 8.56 -7.44 -8.41
CA GLU A 24 9.31 -8.45 -9.18
C GLU A 24 10.65 -7.90 -9.70
N ASP A 25 10.67 -6.66 -10.19
CA ASP A 25 11.88 -5.99 -10.68
C ASP A 25 12.93 -5.80 -9.56
N GLU A 26 12.48 -5.51 -8.34
CA GLU A 26 13.32 -5.43 -7.13
C GLU A 26 13.69 -6.81 -6.52
N GLY A 27 13.25 -7.91 -7.13
CA GLY A 27 13.51 -9.28 -6.65
C GLY A 27 12.68 -9.70 -5.44
N GLU A 28 11.67 -8.92 -5.07
CA GLU A 28 10.75 -9.11 -3.93
C GLU A 28 9.53 -9.95 -4.32
N ARG A 29 9.74 -11.08 -4.99
CA ARG A 29 8.66 -11.92 -5.54
C ARG A 29 7.61 -12.33 -4.51
N SER A 30 8.02 -12.65 -3.29
CA SER A 30 7.08 -13.00 -2.21
C SER A 30 6.15 -11.84 -1.88
N LEU A 31 6.67 -10.61 -1.83
CA LEU A 31 5.87 -9.41 -1.60
C LEU A 31 4.97 -9.10 -2.79
N SER A 32 5.42 -9.33 -4.03
CA SER A 32 4.58 -9.18 -5.22
C SER A 32 3.32 -10.04 -5.12
N ILE A 33 3.45 -11.30 -4.68
CA ILE A 33 2.30 -12.19 -4.50
C ILE A 33 1.36 -11.64 -3.40
N LEU A 34 1.92 -11.13 -2.31
CA LEU A 34 1.13 -10.57 -1.21
C LEU A 34 0.45 -9.24 -1.56
N ALA A 35 1.06 -8.44 -2.46
CA ALA A 35 0.52 -7.16 -2.91
C ALA A 35 -0.87 -7.30 -3.54
N HIS A 36 -1.13 -8.42 -4.21
CA HIS A 36 -2.39 -8.73 -4.87
C HIS A 36 -3.61 -8.71 -3.93
N ASP A 37 -3.42 -9.21 -2.71
CA ASP A 37 -4.49 -9.40 -1.72
C ASP A 37 -4.41 -8.42 -0.54
N LEU A 38 -3.67 -7.31 -0.70
CA LEU A 38 -3.66 -6.25 0.31
C LEU A 38 -5.06 -5.68 0.54
N ARG A 39 -5.40 -5.46 1.81
CA ARG A 39 -6.63 -4.78 2.21
C ARG A 39 -6.31 -3.36 2.66
N ILE A 40 -7.19 -2.43 2.31
CA ILE A 40 -7.14 -1.05 2.80
C ILE A 40 -7.72 -1.03 4.22
N VAL A 41 -6.89 -0.74 5.22
CA VAL A 41 -7.34 -0.52 6.61
C VAL A 41 -7.73 0.93 6.81
N ALA A 42 -6.92 1.86 6.32
CA ALA A 42 -7.18 3.28 6.38
C ALA A 42 -6.32 4.04 5.36
N GLU A 43 -6.75 5.24 5.00
CA GLU A 43 -5.90 6.22 4.33
C GLU A 43 -5.01 6.93 5.37
N CYS A 44 -3.90 7.54 4.93
CA CYS A 44 -2.97 8.22 5.83
C CYS A 44 -3.64 9.33 6.67
N GLY A 45 -4.48 10.15 6.03
CA GLY A 45 -5.26 11.19 6.71
C GLY A 45 -4.46 12.42 7.17
N CYS A 46 -3.22 12.61 6.72
CA CYS A 46 -2.40 13.77 7.11
C CYS A 46 -2.88 15.11 6.54
N GLY A 47 -3.79 15.08 5.55
CA GLY A 47 -4.34 16.29 4.92
C GLY A 47 -3.43 16.93 3.87
N GLU A 48 -2.23 16.38 3.65
CA GLU A 48 -1.31 16.85 2.62
C GLU A 48 -1.81 16.44 1.22
N PRO A 49 -1.96 17.38 0.27
CA PRO A 49 -2.57 17.09 -1.03
C PRO A 49 -1.72 16.17 -1.92
N HIS A 50 -0.42 16.06 -1.61
CA HIS A 50 0.52 15.19 -2.32
C HIS A 50 0.58 13.77 -1.75
N CYS A 51 -0.17 13.49 -0.67
CA CYS A 51 -0.15 12.21 0.03
C CYS A 51 -1.41 11.40 -0.28
N GLN A 52 -1.21 10.22 -0.84
CA GLN A 52 -2.27 9.25 -1.15
C GLN A 52 -2.01 7.91 -0.46
N SER A 53 -1.14 7.90 0.56
CA SER A 53 -0.63 6.70 1.22
C SER A 53 -1.70 5.91 1.97
N ILE A 54 -1.52 4.59 2.02
CA ILE A 54 -2.51 3.61 2.47
C ILE A 54 -1.92 2.74 3.59
N ARG A 55 -2.66 2.58 4.68
CA ARG A 55 -2.38 1.61 5.74
C ARG A 55 -3.02 0.27 5.38
N THR A 56 -2.24 -0.81 5.45
CA THR A 56 -2.70 -2.19 5.19
C THR A 56 -2.73 -3.05 6.46
N ALA A 57 -2.31 -2.49 7.58
CA ALA A 57 -2.47 -3.03 8.93
C ALA A 57 -2.82 -1.91 9.94
N PRO A 58 -3.51 -2.22 11.04
CA PRO A 58 -3.67 -1.28 12.15
C PRO A 58 -2.30 -0.87 12.71
N HIS A 59 -2.09 0.42 12.93
CA HIS A 59 -0.86 0.93 13.53
C HIS A 59 -1.12 2.23 14.31
N PRO A 60 -0.75 2.33 15.60
CA PRO A 60 -0.93 3.57 16.36
C PRO A 60 -0.17 4.76 15.74
N PRO A 61 -0.79 5.95 15.63
CA PRO A 61 -0.09 7.14 15.16
C PRO A 61 1.10 7.51 16.07
N GLY A 62 2.24 7.84 15.46
CA GLY A 62 3.42 8.32 16.18
C GLY A 62 4.30 7.22 16.79
N GLU A 63 3.94 5.95 16.64
CA GLU A 63 4.74 4.82 17.10
C GLU A 63 5.60 4.25 15.95
N PRO A 64 6.85 3.81 16.22
CA PRO A 64 7.64 3.06 15.23
C PRO A 64 7.11 1.63 15.09
N TYR A 65 7.32 1.01 13.92
CA TYR A 65 6.94 -0.40 13.69
C TYR A 65 7.80 -1.42 14.47
N GLY A 66 9.01 -1.02 14.90
CA GLY A 66 9.90 -1.86 15.71
C GLY A 66 10.77 -2.84 14.90
N PRO A 67 11.42 -3.82 15.57
CA PRO A 67 12.33 -4.77 14.93
C PRO A 67 11.66 -5.59 13.82
N GLY A 68 12.40 -5.83 12.73
CA GLY A 68 11.89 -6.55 11.55
C GLY A 68 11.17 -5.64 10.56
N HIS A 69 11.04 -4.34 10.87
CA HIS A 69 10.64 -3.31 9.91
C HIS A 69 11.78 -3.02 8.92
N ARG A 70 11.43 -2.90 7.64
CA ARG A 70 12.28 -2.37 6.58
C ARG A 70 11.45 -1.64 5.55
N ASN A 71 12.11 -0.78 4.79
CA ASN A 71 11.54 -0.16 3.61
C ASN A 71 11.93 -0.94 2.35
N VAL A 72 10.99 -1.08 1.43
CA VAL A 72 11.25 -1.44 0.03
C VAL A 72 10.99 -0.20 -0.80
N LEU A 73 12.06 0.37 -1.35
CA LEU A 73 11.97 1.52 -2.24
C LEU A 73 11.75 0.99 -3.64
N LEU A 74 10.67 1.39 -4.28
CA LEU A 74 10.36 1.02 -5.66
C LEU A 74 10.74 2.16 -6.61
N ASP A 75 10.92 1.84 -7.89
CA ASP A 75 11.27 2.80 -8.95
C ASP A 75 10.10 3.01 -9.94
N PRO A 76 9.02 3.72 -9.53
CA PRO A 76 7.90 4.01 -10.42
C PRO A 76 8.26 5.09 -11.44
N ASP A 77 7.54 5.13 -12.56
CA ASP A 77 7.72 6.19 -13.57
C ASP A 77 7.31 7.59 -13.05
N GLU A 78 6.42 7.64 -12.04
CA GLU A 78 5.90 8.88 -11.48
C GLU A 78 5.84 8.86 -9.94
N GLY A 79 6.30 9.95 -9.33
CA GLY A 79 6.21 10.18 -7.89
C GLY A 79 7.13 9.26 -7.08
N MET A 80 6.70 8.95 -5.84
CA MET A 80 7.39 8.02 -4.96
C MET A 80 6.46 6.91 -4.51
N LEU A 81 6.99 5.69 -4.49
CA LEU A 81 6.31 4.50 -4.02
C LEU A 81 7.25 3.71 -3.11
N VAL A 82 6.94 3.68 -1.81
CA VAL A 82 7.75 2.99 -0.79
C VAL A 82 6.84 2.10 0.03
N LEU A 83 7.28 0.87 0.31
CA LEU A 83 6.56 -0.07 1.16
C LEU A 83 7.22 -0.20 2.51
N ASP A 84 6.45 0.00 3.58
CA ASP A 84 6.85 -0.45 4.90
C ASP A 84 6.51 -1.93 5.03
N VAL A 85 7.53 -2.76 5.27
CA VAL A 85 7.41 -4.20 5.44
C VAL A 85 7.80 -4.56 6.86
N LEU A 86 6.93 -5.26 7.58
CA LEU A 86 7.20 -5.79 8.92
C LEU A 86 7.10 -7.32 8.87
N ASN A 87 8.24 -8.00 9.08
CA ASN A 87 8.32 -9.47 9.06
C ASN A 87 7.60 -10.07 7.83
N GLU A 88 7.98 -9.59 6.63
CA GLU A 88 7.46 -10.02 5.32
C GLU A 88 6.02 -9.59 4.98
N ARG A 89 5.36 -8.82 5.85
CA ARG A 89 4.04 -8.24 5.57
C ARG A 89 4.16 -6.77 5.20
N ILE A 90 3.57 -6.36 4.08
CA ILE A 90 3.38 -4.95 3.75
C ILE A 90 2.35 -4.37 4.72
N VAL A 91 2.76 -3.41 5.55
CA VAL A 91 1.91 -2.75 6.56
C VAL A 91 1.52 -1.33 6.17
N TYR A 92 2.23 -0.74 5.21
CA TYR A 92 1.96 0.58 4.67
C TYR A 92 2.45 0.68 3.22
N VAL A 93 1.70 1.42 2.42
CA VAL A 93 2.05 1.79 1.04
C VAL A 93 2.15 3.31 1.02
N GLU A 94 3.38 3.84 1.00
CA GLU A 94 3.64 5.27 0.90
C GLU A 94 3.56 5.70 -0.57
N ILE A 95 2.69 6.67 -0.85
CA ILE A 95 2.38 7.15 -2.20
C ILE A 95 2.40 8.66 -2.17
N LEU A 96 3.48 9.24 -2.70
CA LEU A 96 3.75 10.67 -2.63
C LEU A 96 4.05 11.27 -4.01
N PHE A 97 3.73 12.54 -4.19
CA PHE A 97 4.15 13.36 -5.34
C PHE A 97 3.75 12.84 -6.73
N ARG A 98 2.63 12.12 -6.82
CA ARG A 98 2.02 11.69 -8.10
C ARG A 98 0.61 12.28 -8.28
N PRO A 99 0.09 12.37 -9.52
CA PRO A 99 -1.30 12.77 -9.76
C PRO A 99 -2.31 11.93 -8.97
N PRO A 100 -3.53 12.44 -8.71
CA PRO A 100 -4.58 11.66 -8.06
C PRO A 100 -4.82 10.33 -8.79
N MET A 101 -4.71 9.22 -8.07
CA MET A 101 -4.91 7.89 -8.63
C MET A 101 -6.39 7.64 -8.92
N ALA A 102 -6.68 6.93 -10.01
CA ALA A 102 -8.03 6.52 -10.34
C ALA A 102 -8.57 5.55 -9.27
N ARG A 103 -9.59 5.99 -8.54
CA ARG A 103 -10.27 5.21 -7.51
C ARG A 103 -11.57 4.62 -8.06
N ARG A 104 -11.81 3.33 -7.81
CA ARG A 104 -13.10 2.68 -8.06
C ARG A 104 -13.97 2.70 -6.81
N ASP A 105 -15.25 3.00 -6.99
CA ASP A 105 -16.26 2.89 -5.93
C ASP A 105 -16.63 1.43 -5.73
N VAL A 106 -16.13 0.83 -4.64
CA VAL A 106 -16.44 -0.55 -4.27
C VAL A 106 -17.60 -0.52 -3.28
N THR A 107 -18.84 -0.51 -3.78
CA THR A 107 -20.02 -0.78 -2.95
C THR A 107 -20.08 -2.27 -2.64
N ARG A 108 -19.93 -2.65 -1.36
CA ARG A 108 -20.16 -4.02 -0.92
C ARG A 108 -21.62 -4.13 -0.44
N PRO A 109 -22.45 -5.04 -0.98
CA PRO A 109 -23.75 -5.32 -0.39
C PRO A 109 -23.55 -5.91 1.02
N GLN A 110 -24.38 -5.46 1.96
CA GLN A 110 -24.41 -5.96 3.35
C GLN A 110 -24.82 -7.43 3.42
#